data_AF-A0A8T5G1K3-F1
#
_entry.id   AF-A0A8T5G1K3-F1
#
_cell.length_a   1.000
_cell.length_b   1.000
_cell.length_c   1.000
_cell.angle_alpha   90.00
_cell.angle_beta   90.00
_cell.angle_gamma   90.00
#
_symmetry.space_group_name_H-M   'P 1'
#
loop_
_entity.id
_entity.type
_entity.pdbx_description
1 polymer ?
#
loop_
_entity_poly.entity_id
_entity_poly.type
_entity_poly.pdbx_seq_one_letter_code
_entity_poly.pdbx_strand_id
1 'polypeptide(L)'
;MKSIISAFFKRELTYRFLYKTDLYIIILVPILNIISFYLLGKFANAFSYFDMDVSAIRFIVFSVLIFYFSWEIVNNIISSIVEQKKILMHYLETPATIYHMLIGSLFVGIIQSFLFMTIQLIILNDFMNLNLSIITFLFLIILMTLSLISFIGISLIISGLSIWIKRTNYLFEISRILTIIFSAVLYSPYVLPKIFQKLIYFFPPALYIEMSRQLILFEKIPEIKLLIIFIIFSIILFLVGYFIFSYSLLKARKTGKITAL
;
A
#
# COMPACT_ATOMS: atom_id res chain seq x y z
N MET A 1 25.43 4.90 13.14
CA MET A 1 24.06 4.40 12.86
C MET A 1 23.17 5.46 12.21
N LYS A 2 22.94 6.64 12.83
CA LYS A 2 22.19 7.75 12.21
C LYS A 2 22.76 8.23 10.85
N SER A 3 24.09 8.28 10.71
CA SER A 3 24.77 8.69 9.47
C SER A 3 24.57 7.72 8.30
N ILE A 4 24.35 6.44 8.58
CA ILE A 4 24.20 5.41 7.55
C ILE A 4 22.78 5.44 7.01
N ILE A 5 21.78 5.48 7.90
CA ILE A 5 20.36 5.56 7.49
C ILE A 5 20.08 6.83 6.69
N SER A 6 20.62 7.98 7.14
CA SER A 6 20.46 9.24 6.41
C SER A 6 21.16 9.22 5.05
N ALA A 7 22.29 8.52 4.92
CA ALA A 7 22.96 8.33 3.63
C ALA A 7 22.13 7.46 2.67
N PHE A 8 21.53 6.36 3.15
CA PHE A 8 20.63 5.54 2.34
C PHE A 8 19.39 6.31 1.88
N PHE A 9 18.77 7.06 2.80
CA PHE A 9 17.63 7.92 2.50
C PHE A 9 17.99 8.98 1.44
N LYS A 10 19.08 9.72 1.64
CA LYS A 10 19.55 10.71 0.67
C LYS A 10 19.84 10.07 -0.68
N ARG A 11 20.49 8.91 -0.69
CA ARG A 11 20.80 8.20 -1.94
C ARG A 11 19.55 7.80 -2.70
N GLU A 12 18.55 7.23 -2.04
CA GLU A 12 17.30 6.86 -2.71
C GLU A 12 16.56 8.07 -3.26
N LEU A 13 16.50 9.18 -2.51
CA LEU A 13 15.94 10.43 -3.03
C LEU A 13 16.72 10.95 -4.22
N THR A 14 18.05 11.03 -4.12
CA THR A 14 18.91 11.52 -5.20
C THR A 14 18.76 10.64 -6.44
N TYR A 15 18.72 9.32 -6.30
CA TYR A 15 18.47 8.40 -7.42
C TYR A 15 17.18 8.79 -8.15
N ARG A 16 16.06 8.92 -7.43
CA ARG A 16 14.76 9.27 -8.02
C ARG A 16 14.73 10.66 -8.67
N PHE A 17 15.43 11.64 -8.11
CA PHE A 17 15.52 12.98 -8.69
C PHE A 17 16.46 13.05 -9.90
N LEU A 18 17.47 12.17 -9.98
CA LEU A 18 18.41 12.14 -11.10
C LEU A 18 17.78 11.53 -12.36
N TYR A 19 16.95 10.49 -12.21
CA TYR A 19 16.25 9.88 -13.33
C TYR A 19 14.97 10.64 -13.64
N LYS A 20 15.02 11.52 -14.65
CA LYS A 20 13.85 12.28 -15.13
C LYS A 20 12.65 11.39 -15.45
N THR A 21 12.89 10.17 -15.94
CA THR A 21 11.86 9.17 -16.22
C THR A 21 11.07 8.78 -14.97
N ASP A 22 11.74 8.61 -13.84
CA ASP A 22 11.10 8.23 -12.58
C ASP A 22 10.22 9.36 -12.05
N LEU A 23 10.69 10.62 -12.20
CA LEU A 23 9.88 11.79 -11.86
C LEU A 23 8.59 11.86 -12.69
N TYR A 24 8.67 11.61 -14.01
CA TYR A 24 7.47 11.55 -14.85
C TYR A 24 6.53 10.43 -14.42
N ILE A 25 7.05 9.25 -14.08
CA ILE A 25 6.24 8.11 -13.63
C ILE A 25 5.54 8.41 -12.31
N ILE A 26 6.25 9.01 -11.34
CA ILE A 26 5.70 9.36 -10.02
C ILE A 26 4.51 10.32 -10.14
N ILE A 27 4.52 11.21 -11.13
CA ILE A 27 3.45 12.18 -11.36
C ILE A 27 2.34 11.60 -12.25
N LEU A 28 2.69 10.92 -13.34
CA LEU A 28 1.73 10.43 -14.33
C LEU A 28 0.90 9.24 -13.82
N VAL A 29 1.52 8.29 -13.11
CA VAL A 29 0.82 7.10 -12.61
C VAL A 29 -0.37 7.42 -11.70
N PRO A 30 -0.29 8.30 -10.68
CA PRO A 30 -1.44 8.62 -9.85
C PRO A 30 -2.56 9.31 -10.65
N ILE A 31 -2.21 10.16 -11.61
CA ILE A 31 -3.15 10.84 -12.51
C ILE A 31 -3.89 9.82 -13.38
N LEU A 32 -3.16 8.95 -14.06
CA LEU A 32 -3.74 7.94 -14.95
C LEU A 32 -4.61 6.94 -14.18
N ASN A 33 -4.17 6.53 -12.98
CA ASN A 33 -4.97 5.65 -12.12
C ASN A 33 -6.29 6.31 -11.75
N ILE A 34 -6.29 7.54 -11.23
CA ILE A 34 -7.52 8.17 -10.77
C ILE A 34 -8.50 8.43 -11.91
N ILE A 35 -8.00 8.85 -13.09
CA ILE A 35 -8.82 9.02 -14.29
C ILE A 35 -9.43 7.69 -14.73
N SER A 36 -8.64 6.62 -14.76
CA SER A 36 -9.11 5.29 -15.16
C SER A 36 -10.25 4.80 -14.26
N PHE A 37 -10.10 4.93 -12.94
CA PHE A 37 -11.13 4.49 -12.00
C PHE A 37 -12.33 5.44 -11.94
N TYR A 38 -12.15 6.73 -12.21
CA TYR A 38 -13.25 7.66 -12.39
C TYR A 38 -14.10 7.30 -13.62
N LEU A 39 -13.47 6.98 -14.75
CA LEU A 39 -14.16 6.52 -15.96
C LEU A 39 -14.86 5.17 -15.73
N LEU A 40 -14.22 4.23 -15.01
CA LEU A 40 -14.87 2.99 -14.59
C LEU A 40 -16.09 3.23 -13.70
N GLY A 41 -16.01 4.20 -12.78
CA GLY A 41 -17.16 4.62 -11.98
C GLY A 41 -18.29 5.17 -12.85
N LYS A 42 -17.97 6.06 -13.80
CA LYS A 42 -18.96 6.62 -14.74
C LYS A 42 -19.59 5.54 -15.61
N PHE A 43 -18.79 4.60 -16.08
CA PHE A 43 -19.26 3.44 -16.81
C PHE A 43 -20.24 2.63 -15.96
N ALA A 44 -19.90 2.31 -14.70
CA ALA A 44 -20.80 1.59 -13.80
C ALA A 44 -22.15 2.31 -13.61
N ASN A 45 -22.14 3.64 -13.47
CA ASN A 45 -23.35 4.44 -13.39
C ASN A 45 -24.18 4.44 -14.69
N ALA A 46 -23.53 4.38 -15.85
CA ALA A 46 -24.23 4.38 -17.15
C ALA A 46 -25.05 3.10 -17.40
N PHE A 47 -24.68 1.97 -16.79
CA PHE A 47 -25.44 0.72 -16.87
C PHE A 47 -26.45 0.53 -15.74
N SER A 48 -26.38 1.33 -14.67
CA SER A 48 -27.41 1.33 -13.64
C SER A 48 -28.60 2.17 -14.11
N TYR A 49 -29.62 1.50 -14.65
CA TYR A 49 -31.00 2.00 -14.80
C TYR A 49 -31.70 2.27 -13.45
N PHE A 50 -30.94 2.34 -12.35
CA PHE A 50 -31.39 2.49 -10.98
C PHE A 50 -30.80 3.78 -10.42
N ASP A 51 -31.65 4.62 -9.84
CA ASP A 51 -31.38 5.89 -9.16
C ASP A 51 -30.28 5.80 -8.07
N MET A 52 -29.02 5.70 -8.49
CA MET A 52 -27.83 5.81 -7.64
C MET A 52 -26.86 6.81 -8.27
N ASP A 53 -27.38 8.00 -8.52
CA ASP A 53 -26.80 9.00 -9.42
C ASP A 53 -25.40 9.50 -9.04
N VAL A 54 -24.92 9.24 -7.82
CA VAL A 54 -23.61 9.76 -7.37
C VAL A 54 -22.87 8.85 -6.38
N SER A 55 -23.39 7.67 -6.03
CA SER A 55 -22.81 6.84 -4.97
C SER A 55 -21.75 5.86 -5.49
N ALA A 56 -21.95 5.20 -6.64
CA ALA A 56 -21.02 4.19 -7.15
C ALA A 56 -19.69 4.78 -7.65
N ILE A 57 -19.71 5.93 -8.34
CA ILE A 57 -18.49 6.65 -8.72
C ILE A 57 -17.68 6.97 -7.47
N ARG A 58 -18.31 7.62 -6.48
CA ARG A 58 -17.64 7.99 -5.21
C ARG A 58 -17.12 6.76 -4.49
N PHE A 59 -17.91 5.70 -4.43
CA PHE A 59 -17.54 4.44 -3.80
C PHE A 59 -16.25 3.85 -4.37
N ILE A 60 -16.17 3.69 -5.69
CA ILE A 60 -15.01 3.07 -6.34
C ILE A 60 -13.80 3.98 -6.20
N VAL A 61 -13.96 5.26 -6.54
CA VAL A 61 -12.87 6.23 -6.59
C VAL A 61 -12.21 6.42 -5.22
N PHE A 62 -12.98 6.53 -4.14
CA PHE A 62 -12.40 6.66 -2.79
C PHE A 62 -11.70 5.39 -2.32
N SER A 63 -12.32 4.23 -2.52
CA SER A 63 -11.72 2.95 -2.14
C SER A 63 -10.38 2.73 -2.85
N VAL A 64 -10.31 3.12 -4.12
CA VAL A 64 -9.09 3.10 -4.95
C VAL A 64 -8.04 4.06 -4.42
N LEU A 65 -8.38 5.32 -4.12
CA LEU A 65 -7.42 6.30 -3.58
C LEU A 65 -6.78 5.78 -2.29
N ILE A 66 -7.63 5.34 -1.36
CA ILE A 66 -7.25 4.75 -0.08
C ILE A 66 -6.31 3.55 -0.28
N PHE A 67 -6.65 2.64 -1.20
CA PHE A 67 -5.83 1.47 -1.50
C PHE A 67 -4.46 1.84 -2.09
N TYR A 68 -4.42 2.72 -3.10
CA TYR A 68 -3.18 3.09 -3.77
C TYR A 68 -2.24 3.87 -2.87
N PHE A 69 -2.76 4.69 -1.96
CA PHE A 69 -1.95 5.32 -0.91
C PHE A 69 -1.19 4.27 -0.10
N SER A 70 -1.87 3.25 0.44
CA SER A 70 -1.22 2.25 1.28
C SER A 70 -0.34 1.28 0.48
N TRP A 71 -0.76 0.94 -0.74
CA TRP A 71 -0.03 0.04 -1.62
C TRP A 71 1.29 0.64 -2.13
N GLU A 72 1.40 1.96 -2.22
CA GLU A 72 2.61 2.62 -2.67
C GLU A 72 3.81 2.39 -1.72
N ILE A 73 3.57 2.21 -0.42
CA ILE A 73 4.62 1.76 0.51
C ILE A 73 5.14 0.37 0.14
N VAL A 74 4.24 -0.55 -0.21
CA VAL A 74 4.58 -1.92 -0.60
C VAL A 74 5.45 -1.90 -1.86
N ASN A 75 5.07 -1.09 -2.85
CA ASN A 75 5.85 -0.89 -4.08
C ASN A 75 7.29 -0.49 -3.77
N ASN A 76 7.47 0.53 -2.93
CA ASN A 76 8.78 1.11 -2.65
C ASN A 76 9.69 0.18 -1.86
N ILE A 77 9.15 -0.59 -0.91
CA ILE A 77 9.94 -1.56 -0.12
C ILE A 77 10.35 -2.75 -0.99
N ILE A 78 9.47 -3.23 -1.86
CA ILE A 78 9.78 -4.37 -2.72
C ILE A 78 10.73 -3.97 -3.83
N SER A 79 10.53 -2.79 -4.46
CA SER A 79 11.43 -2.29 -5.49
C SER A 79 12.83 -2.08 -4.94
N SER A 80 12.97 -1.54 -3.72
CA SER A 80 14.27 -1.36 -3.07
C SER A 80 14.98 -2.71 -2.89
N ILE A 81 14.28 -3.75 -2.46
CA ILE A 81 14.86 -5.09 -2.31
C ILE A 81 15.21 -5.71 -3.66
N VAL A 82 14.35 -5.59 -4.67
CA VAL A 82 14.60 -6.17 -6.00
C VAL A 82 15.78 -5.51 -6.71
N GLU A 83 15.86 -4.18 -6.66
CA GLU A 83 17.00 -3.43 -7.20
C GLU A 83 18.29 -3.78 -6.45
N GLN A 84 18.21 -3.92 -5.14
CA GLN A 84 19.37 -4.18 -4.31
C GLN A 84 19.81 -5.64 -4.33
N LYS A 85 18.94 -6.60 -4.71
CA LYS A 85 19.36 -7.98 -5.02
C LYS A 85 20.49 -8.01 -6.04
N LYS A 86 20.41 -7.17 -7.08
CA LYS A 86 21.44 -7.07 -8.12
C LYS A 86 22.80 -6.58 -7.59
N ILE A 87 22.80 -5.89 -6.44
CA ILE A 87 23.98 -5.25 -5.82
C ILE A 87 24.34 -5.95 -4.49
N LEU A 88 23.57 -6.95 -4.07
CA LEU A 88 23.61 -7.55 -2.74
C LEU A 88 24.97 -8.18 -2.42
N MET A 89 25.67 -8.70 -3.43
CA MET A 89 27.03 -9.22 -3.31
C MET A 89 28.02 -8.14 -2.83
N HIS A 90 27.88 -6.89 -3.30
CA HIS A 90 28.74 -5.78 -2.89
C HIS A 90 28.39 -5.26 -1.49
N TYR A 91 27.13 -5.44 -1.03
CA TYR A 91 26.74 -5.04 0.32
C TYR A 91 27.22 -5.99 1.41
N LEU A 92 27.41 -7.28 1.09
CA LEU A 92 28.01 -8.23 2.03
C LEU A 92 29.43 -7.83 2.46
N GLU A 93 30.11 -7.03 1.64
CA GLU A 93 31.45 -6.50 1.92
C GLU A 93 31.43 -5.18 2.72
N THR A 94 30.26 -4.57 2.89
CA THR A 94 30.09 -3.31 3.63
C THR A 94 29.46 -3.53 5.01
N PRO A 95 29.71 -2.66 6.00
CA PRO A 95 29.06 -2.75 7.31
C PRO A 95 27.55 -2.44 7.27
N ALA A 96 26.99 -2.12 6.11
CA ALA A 96 25.57 -1.81 5.95
C ALA A 96 24.72 -3.09 5.93
N THR A 97 23.79 -3.20 6.88
CA THR A 97 22.83 -4.32 6.90
C THR A 97 21.57 -3.98 6.10
N ILE A 98 20.93 -5.02 5.55
CA ILE A 98 19.64 -4.93 4.84
C ILE A 98 18.57 -4.18 5.67
N TYR A 99 18.64 -4.24 7.00
CA TYR A 99 17.73 -3.49 7.88
C TYR A 99 17.87 -1.96 7.74
N HIS A 100 19.09 -1.43 7.58
CA HIS A 100 19.30 0.01 7.38
C HIS A 100 18.69 0.48 6.05
N MET A 101 18.72 -0.39 5.04
CA MET A 101 18.18 -0.13 3.71
C MET A 101 16.65 -0.13 3.73
N LEU A 102 16.04 -1.13 4.38
CA LEU A 102 14.60 -1.18 4.59
C LEU A 102 14.07 0.08 5.25
N ILE A 103 14.74 0.56 6.30
CA ILE A 103 14.36 1.80 6.98
C ILE A 103 14.43 3.00 6.03
N GLY A 104 15.47 3.09 5.19
CA GLY A 104 15.55 4.12 4.15
C GLY A 104 14.35 4.08 3.19
N SER A 105 14.07 2.90 2.64
CA SER A 105 12.96 2.69 1.70
C SER A 105 11.58 2.91 2.31
N LEU A 106 11.43 2.67 3.62
CA LEU A 106 10.23 2.98 4.38
C LEU A 106 9.97 4.48 4.40
N PHE A 107 10.99 5.29 4.72
CA PHE A 107 10.84 6.75 4.73
C PHE A 107 10.53 7.31 3.35
N VAL A 108 11.23 6.85 2.31
CA VAL A 108 10.95 7.27 0.93
C VAL A 108 9.56 6.83 0.50
N GLY A 109 9.16 5.61 0.82
CA GLY A 109 7.82 5.08 0.52
C GLY A 109 6.70 5.87 1.21
N ILE A 110 6.89 6.29 2.46
CA ILE A 110 5.93 7.15 3.17
C ILE A 110 5.79 8.50 2.46
N ILE A 111 6.91 9.17 2.14
CA ILE A 111 6.90 10.46 1.43
C ILE A 111 6.18 10.33 0.09
N GLN A 112 6.48 9.26 -0.67
CA GLN A 112 5.87 9.01 -1.97
C GLN A 112 4.38 8.69 -1.86
N SER A 113 3.95 7.97 -0.83
CA SER A 113 2.54 7.67 -0.58
C SER A 113 1.77 8.96 -0.31
N PHE A 114 2.31 9.86 0.52
CA PHE A 114 1.72 11.18 0.74
C PHE A 114 1.66 12.00 -0.56
N LEU A 115 2.72 12.01 -1.36
CA LEU A 115 2.74 12.69 -2.65
C LEU A 115 1.66 12.14 -3.60
N PHE A 116 1.55 10.81 -3.72
CA PHE A 116 0.50 10.13 -4.49
C PHE A 116 -0.90 10.55 -4.05
N MET A 117 -1.14 10.54 -2.74
CA MET A 117 -2.43 10.94 -2.17
C MET A 117 -2.75 12.41 -2.45
N THR A 118 -1.78 13.32 -2.28
CA THR A 118 -1.98 14.75 -2.53
C THR A 118 -2.34 15.00 -3.99
N ILE A 119 -1.63 14.39 -4.94
CA ILE A 119 -1.97 14.50 -6.37
C ILE A 119 -3.38 13.99 -6.63
N GLN A 120 -3.74 12.82 -6.11
CA GLN A 120 -5.06 12.25 -6.31
C GLN A 120 -6.18 13.11 -5.71
N LEU A 121 -5.97 13.68 -4.51
CA LEU A 121 -6.94 14.55 -3.87
C LEU A 121 -7.17 15.86 -4.62
N ILE A 122 -6.11 16.50 -5.14
CA ILE A 122 -6.24 17.73 -5.94
C ILE A 122 -7.17 17.48 -7.14
N ILE A 123 -6.90 16.38 -7.86
CA ILE A 123 -7.69 16.00 -9.04
C ILE A 123 -9.13 15.68 -8.65
N LEU A 124 -9.35 14.96 -7.54
CA LEU A 124 -10.70 14.62 -7.09
C LEU A 124 -11.49 15.82 -6.60
N ASN A 125 -10.84 16.81 -5.99
CA ASN A 125 -11.51 18.02 -5.55
C ASN A 125 -12.20 18.72 -6.73
N ASP A 126 -11.51 18.81 -7.87
CA ASP A 126 -12.04 19.41 -9.10
C ASP A 126 -13.21 18.61 -9.69
N PHE A 127 -13.23 17.28 -9.51
CA PHE A 127 -14.29 16.42 -10.07
C PHE A 127 -15.49 16.20 -9.15
N MET A 128 -15.35 16.34 -7.83
CA MET A 128 -16.31 15.80 -6.85
C MET A 128 -16.77 16.80 -5.77
N ASN A 129 -16.21 18.02 -5.69
CA ASN A 129 -16.56 19.05 -4.69
C ASN A 129 -16.65 18.48 -3.26
N LEU A 130 -15.50 18.04 -2.73
CA LEU A 130 -15.48 17.35 -1.44
C LEU A 130 -15.61 18.29 -0.25
N ASN A 131 -16.78 18.28 0.39
CA ASN A 131 -16.99 18.89 1.70
C ASN A 131 -16.76 17.83 2.78
N LEU A 132 -15.52 17.65 3.23
CA LEU A 132 -15.21 16.80 4.37
C LEU A 132 -15.26 17.62 5.66
N SER A 133 -15.99 17.14 6.67
CA SER A 133 -15.90 17.72 8.01
C SER A 133 -14.50 17.54 8.60
N ILE A 134 -14.08 18.46 9.50
CA ILE A 134 -12.79 18.37 10.22
C ILE A 134 -12.66 17.05 11.00
N ILE A 135 -13.77 16.54 11.54
CA ILE A 135 -13.80 15.30 12.31
C ILE A 135 -13.52 14.10 11.38
N THR A 136 -14.19 14.08 10.22
CA THR A 136 -13.98 13.08 9.17
C THR A 136 -12.52 13.04 8.74
N PHE A 137 -11.91 14.22 8.55
CA PHE A 137 -10.50 14.34 8.18
C PHE A 137 -9.54 13.79 9.24
N LEU A 138 -9.78 14.09 10.52
CA LEU A 138 -8.93 13.60 11.62
C LEU A 138 -8.97 12.07 11.74
N PHE A 139 -10.16 11.47 11.68
CA PHE A 139 -10.29 10.01 11.71
C PHE A 139 -9.65 9.35 10.49
N LEU A 140 -9.72 10.00 9.33
CA LEU A 140 -9.07 9.50 8.11
C LEU A 140 -7.55 9.44 8.28
N ILE A 141 -6.92 10.47 8.87
CA ILE A 141 -5.48 10.44 9.20
C ILE A 141 -5.14 9.27 10.13
N ILE A 142 -5.95 9.02 11.15
CA ILE A 142 -5.74 7.89 12.08
C ILE A 142 -5.83 6.55 11.33
N LEU A 143 -6.83 6.36 10.47
CA LEU A 143 -6.97 5.14 9.69
C LEU A 143 -5.83 4.96 8.70
N MET A 144 -5.39 6.03 8.05
CA MET A 144 -4.27 6.01 7.12
C MET A 144 -2.97 5.63 7.81
N THR A 145 -2.65 6.22 8.95
CA THR A 145 -1.43 5.88 9.71
C THR A 145 -1.43 4.42 10.15
N LEU A 146 -2.56 3.90 10.65
CA LEU A 146 -2.71 2.48 10.99
C LEU A 146 -2.58 1.58 9.75
N SER A 147 -3.11 2.00 8.61
CA SER A 147 -2.96 1.27 7.35
C SER A 147 -1.48 1.08 6.98
N LEU A 148 -0.62 2.10 7.20
CA LEU A 148 0.81 1.97 6.90
C LEU A 148 1.43 0.81 7.65
N ILE A 149 1.10 0.64 8.94
CA ILE A 149 1.62 -0.47 9.76
C ILE A 149 1.26 -1.82 9.14
N SER A 150 -0.01 -1.98 8.73
CA SER A 150 -0.48 -3.22 8.10
C SER A 150 0.21 -3.48 6.74
N PHE A 151 0.31 -2.48 5.87
CA PHE A 151 0.92 -2.62 4.55
C PHE A 151 2.45 -2.77 4.64
N ILE A 152 3.11 -2.19 5.64
CA ILE A 152 4.50 -2.51 5.96
C ILE A 152 4.63 -4.00 6.32
N GLY A 153 3.73 -4.55 7.14
CA GLY A 153 3.67 -5.99 7.40
C GLY A 153 3.57 -6.82 6.12
N ILE A 154 2.63 -6.48 5.23
CA ILE A 154 2.45 -7.13 3.92
C ILE A 154 3.74 -7.05 3.09
N SER A 155 4.34 -5.86 3.02
CA SER A 155 5.58 -5.65 2.27
C SER A 155 6.73 -6.52 2.78
N LEU A 156 6.86 -6.71 4.11
CA LEU A 156 7.89 -7.54 4.72
C LEU A 156 7.66 -9.03 4.44
N ILE A 157 6.41 -9.49 4.45
CA ILE A 157 6.04 -10.86 4.07
C ILE A 157 6.47 -11.13 2.62
N ILE A 158 6.01 -10.28 1.69
CA ILE A 158 6.30 -10.44 0.26
C ILE A 158 7.82 -10.36 0.03
N SER A 159 8.48 -9.42 0.68
CA SER A 159 9.94 -9.25 0.64
C SER A 159 10.70 -10.48 1.11
N GLY A 160 10.28 -11.08 2.23
CA GLY A 160 10.89 -12.29 2.78
C GLY A 160 10.74 -13.49 1.85
N LEU A 161 9.53 -13.66 1.29
CA LEU A 161 9.26 -14.68 0.28
C LEU A 161 10.06 -14.44 -1.01
N SER A 162 10.23 -13.18 -1.39
CA SER A 162 10.97 -12.80 -2.59
C SER A 162 12.41 -13.31 -2.55
N ILE A 163 13.05 -13.39 -1.38
CA ILE A 163 14.43 -13.87 -1.23
C ILE A 163 14.58 -15.30 -1.78
N TRP A 164 13.53 -16.11 -1.71
CA TRP A 164 13.54 -17.50 -2.16
C TRP A 164 13.09 -17.69 -3.61
N ILE A 165 12.38 -16.70 -4.15
CA ILE A 165 11.72 -16.78 -5.45
C ILE A 165 12.52 -15.98 -6.47
N LYS A 166 12.98 -16.65 -7.54
CA LYS A 166 13.77 -16.02 -8.61
C LYS A 166 13.02 -14.88 -9.32
N ARG A 167 11.71 -15.03 -9.52
CA ARG A 167 10.88 -14.05 -10.23
C ARG A 167 9.98 -13.27 -9.27
N THR A 168 10.57 -12.29 -8.60
CA THR A 168 9.91 -11.45 -7.60
C THR A 168 8.72 -10.66 -8.13
N ASN A 169 8.77 -10.26 -9.41
CA ASN A 169 7.72 -9.43 -10.01
C ASN A 169 6.36 -10.15 -10.04
N TYR A 170 6.35 -11.46 -10.32
CA TYR A 170 5.08 -12.22 -10.31
C TYR A 170 4.53 -12.39 -8.90
N LEU A 171 5.38 -12.64 -7.90
CA LEU A 171 4.96 -12.72 -6.50
C LEU A 171 4.28 -11.41 -6.08
N PHE A 172 4.89 -10.29 -6.45
CA PHE A 172 4.39 -8.96 -6.17
C PHE A 172 3.03 -8.72 -6.85
N GLU A 173 2.90 -8.96 -8.15
CA GLU A 173 1.60 -8.78 -8.84
C GLU A 173 0.51 -9.71 -8.32
N ILE A 174 0.83 -10.98 -8.03
CA ILE A 174 -0.13 -11.92 -7.43
C ILE A 174 -0.60 -11.39 -6.06
N SER A 175 0.33 -10.91 -5.23
CA SER A 175 -0.01 -10.35 -3.92
C SER A 175 -0.89 -9.10 -4.03
N ARG A 176 -0.66 -8.26 -5.05
CA ARG A 176 -1.48 -7.08 -5.36
C ARG A 176 -2.90 -7.47 -5.70
N ILE A 177 -3.07 -8.40 -6.64
CA ILE A 177 -4.39 -8.87 -7.09
C ILE A 177 -5.15 -9.51 -5.93
N LEU A 178 -4.49 -10.38 -5.15
CA LEU A 178 -5.09 -10.98 -3.96
C LEU A 178 -5.54 -9.91 -2.97
N THR A 179 -4.71 -8.90 -2.73
CA THR A 179 -5.06 -7.82 -1.80
C THR A 179 -6.26 -7.04 -2.31
N ILE A 180 -6.34 -6.68 -3.60
CA ILE A 180 -7.48 -5.98 -4.20
C ILE A 180 -8.77 -6.79 -4.05
N ILE A 181 -8.71 -8.09 -4.34
CA ILE A 181 -9.87 -8.99 -4.20
C ILE A 181 -10.30 -9.04 -2.73
N PHE A 182 -9.42 -9.44 -1.81
CA PHE A 182 -9.81 -9.64 -0.41
C PHE A 182 -10.14 -8.36 0.35
N SER A 183 -9.71 -7.19 -0.14
CA SER A 183 -10.02 -5.91 0.47
C SER A 183 -11.27 -5.21 -0.08
N ALA A 184 -11.95 -5.82 -1.05
CA ALA A 184 -13.20 -5.29 -1.63
C ALA A 184 -13.09 -3.82 -2.08
N VAL A 185 -11.98 -3.47 -2.75
CA VAL A 185 -11.70 -2.10 -3.24
C VAL A 185 -12.72 -1.68 -4.29
N LEU A 186 -13.02 -2.58 -5.22
CA LEU A 186 -13.78 -2.26 -6.44
C LEU A 186 -15.27 -2.62 -6.34
N TYR A 187 -15.68 -3.26 -5.26
CA TYR A 187 -17.01 -3.85 -5.14
C TYR A 187 -17.48 -3.89 -3.69
N SER A 188 -18.78 -4.09 -3.49
CA SER A 188 -19.34 -4.24 -2.15
C SER A 188 -19.13 -5.64 -1.60
N PRO A 189 -18.69 -5.81 -0.34
CA PRO A 189 -18.48 -7.14 0.27
C PRO A 189 -19.68 -8.09 0.12
N TYR A 190 -20.91 -7.56 0.06
CA TYR A 190 -22.14 -8.35 -0.10
C TYR A 190 -22.24 -9.13 -1.42
N VAL A 191 -21.45 -8.78 -2.43
CA VAL A 191 -21.44 -9.47 -3.73
C VAL A 191 -20.74 -10.83 -3.65
N LEU A 192 -19.89 -11.05 -2.62
CA LEU A 192 -19.15 -12.29 -2.48
C LEU A 192 -20.02 -13.45 -1.98
N PRO A 193 -19.63 -14.71 -2.26
CA PRO A 193 -20.25 -15.86 -1.62
C PRO A 193 -20.13 -15.80 -0.10
N LYS A 194 -21.14 -16.33 0.61
CA LYS A 194 -21.27 -16.24 2.09
C LYS A 194 -20.00 -16.60 2.87
N ILE A 195 -19.21 -17.55 2.38
CA ILE A 195 -17.95 -17.95 3.04
C ILE A 195 -16.89 -16.86 2.98
N PHE A 196 -16.76 -16.20 1.82
CA PHE A 196 -15.77 -15.15 1.58
C PHE A 196 -16.16 -13.84 2.27
N GLN A 197 -17.45 -13.55 2.39
CA GLN A 197 -17.93 -12.40 3.17
C GLN A 197 -17.39 -12.41 4.61
N LYS A 198 -17.35 -13.58 5.25
CA LYS A 198 -16.81 -13.72 6.62
C LYS A 198 -15.29 -13.60 6.66
N LEU A 199 -14.60 -14.14 5.66
CA LEU A 199 -13.14 -14.14 5.59
C LEU A 199 -12.55 -12.74 5.39
N ILE A 200 -13.26 -11.85 4.69
CA ILE A 200 -12.81 -10.47 4.47
C ILE A 200 -12.52 -9.73 5.78
N TYR A 201 -13.33 -9.94 6.82
CA TYR A 201 -13.14 -9.26 8.10
C TYR A 201 -11.86 -9.69 8.85
N PHE A 202 -11.21 -10.78 8.44
CA PHE A 202 -9.90 -11.19 8.96
C PHE A 202 -8.74 -10.56 8.19
N PHE A 203 -9.01 -9.85 7.09
CA PHE A 203 -8.02 -9.21 6.26
C PHE A 203 -7.94 -7.71 6.59
N PRO A 204 -6.89 -7.23 7.29
CA PRO A 204 -6.85 -5.83 7.75
C PRO A 204 -7.02 -4.77 6.64
N PRO A 205 -6.50 -4.94 5.41
CA PRO A 205 -6.80 -4.02 4.32
C PRO A 205 -8.31 -3.88 4.02
N ALA A 206 -9.10 -4.92 4.22
CA ALA A 206 -10.55 -4.83 4.03
C ALA A 206 -11.24 -3.97 5.09
N LEU A 207 -10.87 -4.17 6.36
CA LEU A 207 -11.40 -3.36 7.47
C LEU A 207 -11.07 -1.88 7.27
N TYR A 208 -9.83 -1.60 6.87
CA TYR A 208 -9.36 -0.25 6.56
C TYR A 208 -10.18 0.41 5.45
N ILE A 209 -10.37 -0.27 4.32
CA ILE A 209 -11.09 0.29 3.19
C ILE A 209 -12.57 0.50 3.54
N GLU A 210 -13.20 -0.46 4.22
CA GLU A 210 -14.59 -0.33 4.65
C GLU A 210 -14.79 0.86 5.59
N MET A 211 -13.97 0.96 6.65
CA MET A 211 -14.06 2.05 7.62
C MET A 211 -13.79 3.41 6.97
N SER A 212 -12.77 3.50 6.12
CA SER A 212 -12.43 4.74 5.42
C SER A 212 -13.54 5.15 4.45
N ARG A 213 -14.16 4.18 3.77
CA ARG A 213 -15.28 4.42 2.86
C ARG A 213 -16.53 4.88 3.60
N GLN A 214 -16.86 4.26 4.73
CA GLN A 214 -18.00 4.68 5.56
C GLN A 214 -17.82 6.10 6.10
N LEU A 215 -16.59 6.44 6.45
CA LEU A 215 -16.21 7.76 6.93
C LEU A 215 -16.35 8.82 5.82
N ILE A 216 -15.85 8.55 4.62
CA ILE A 216 -15.88 9.53 3.51
C ILE A 216 -17.28 9.68 2.89
N LEU A 217 -18.00 8.58 2.70
CA LEU A 217 -19.29 8.61 1.99
C LEU A 217 -20.47 8.97 2.88
N PHE A 218 -20.45 8.52 4.14
CA PHE A 218 -21.60 8.62 5.04
C PHE A 218 -21.31 9.44 6.29
N GLU A 219 -20.10 10.01 6.42
CA GLU A 219 -19.63 10.71 7.63
C GLU A 219 -19.82 9.90 8.92
N LYS A 220 -19.85 8.57 8.80
CA LYS A 220 -20.00 7.67 9.93
C LYS A 220 -18.65 7.45 10.58
N ILE A 221 -18.55 7.87 11.85
CA ILE A 221 -17.38 7.57 12.67
C ILE A 221 -17.23 6.05 12.79
N PRO A 222 -16.03 5.50 12.61
CA PRO A 222 -15.84 4.06 12.67
C PRO A 222 -16.17 3.50 14.05
N GLU A 223 -16.80 2.33 14.10
CA GLU A 223 -17.07 1.65 15.36
C GLU A 223 -15.76 1.35 16.11
N ILE A 224 -15.71 1.70 17.40
CA ILE A 224 -14.53 1.50 18.26
C ILE A 224 -14.09 0.03 18.26
N LYS A 225 -15.04 -0.91 18.24
CA LYS A 225 -14.77 -2.34 18.18
C LYS A 225 -14.00 -2.72 16.91
N LEU A 226 -14.42 -2.22 15.75
CA LEU A 226 -13.74 -2.46 14.48
C LEU A 226 -12.36 -1.80 14.44
N LEU A 227 -12.23 -0.61 15.02
CA LEU A 227 -10.94 0.08 15.14
C LEU A 227 -9.94 -0.72 15.99
N ILE A 228 -10.36 -1.24 17.14
CA ILE A 228 -9.52 -2.08 18.01
C ILE A 228 -9.10 -3.36 17.26
N ILE A 229 -10.04 -4.02 16.59
CA ILE A 229 -9.75 -5.21 15.78
C ILE A 229 -8.71 -4.87 14.70
N PHE A 230 -8.88 -3.76 13.99
CA PHE A 230 -7.95 -3.32 12.95
C PHE A 230 -6.56 -3.02 13.51
N ILE A 231 -6.45 -2.37 14.67
CA ILE A 231 -5.17 -2.12 15.36
C ILE A 231 -4.47 -3.45 15.68
N ILE A 232 -5.19 -4.39 16.30
CA ILE A 232 -4.65 -5.70 16.69
C ILE A 232 -4.15 -6.45 15.45
N PHE A 233 -4.96 -6.54 14.39
CA PHE A 233 -4.56 -7.22 13.16
C PHE A 233 -3.39 -6.53 12.45
N SER A 234 -3.33 -5.21 12.46
CA SER A 234 -2.20 -4.46 11.87
C SER A 234 -0.90 -4.76 12.60
N ILE A 235 -0.91 -4.81 13.93
CA ILE A 235 0.25 -5.16 14.75
C ILE A 235 0.66 -6.62 14.51
N ILE A 236 -0.31 -7.55 14.51
CA ILE A 236 -0.04 -8.98 14.25
C ILE A 236 0.60 -9.14 12.87
N LEU A 237 0.06 -8.49 11.84
CA LEU A 237 0.56 -8.60 10.48
C LEU A 237 1.97 -8.02 10.34
N PHE A 238 2.25 -6.90 11.02
CA PHE A 238 3.59 -6.33 11.10
C PHE A 238 4.57 -7.30 11.77
N LEU A 239 4.22 -7.88 12.93
CA LEU A 239 5.07 -8.82 13.66
C LEU A 239 5.34 -10.09 12.85
N VAL A 240 4.30 -10.65 12.23
CA VAL A 240 4.41 -11.83 11.35
C VAL A 240 5.31 -11.51 10.15
N GLY A 241 5.11 -10.36 9.50
CA GLY A 241 5.96 -9.92 8.39
C GLY A 241 7.41 -9.74 8.80
N TYR A 242 7.66 -9.09 9.93
CA TYR A 242 9.00 -8.92 10.48
C TYR A 242 9.67 -10.27 10.77
N PHE A 243 8.94 -11.21 11.37
CA PHE A 243 9.45 -12.55 11.66
C PHE A 243 9.80 -13.33 10.38
N ILE A 244 8.88 -13.38 9.40
CA ILE A 244 9.09 -14.07 8.12
C ILE A 244 10.29 -13.50 7.38
N PHE A 245 10.41 -12.16 7.33
CA PHE A 245 11.53 -11.48 6.70
C PHE A 245 12.85 -11.81 7.39
N SER A 246 12.91 -11.68 8.71
CA SER A 246 14.11 -11.92 9.52
C SER A 246 14.56 -13.39 9.41
N TYR A 247 13.63 -14.33 9.50
CA TYR A 247 13.91 -15.75 9.33
C TYR A 247 14.45 -16.06 7.92
N SER A 248 13.81 -15.52 6.89
CA SER A 248 14.22 -15.70 5.49
C SER A 248 15.65 -15.19 5.26
N LEU A 249 15.97 -14.03 5.82
CA LEU A 249 17.27 -13.39 5.72
C LEU A 249 18.37 -14.19 6.44
N LEU A 250 18.10 -14.66 7.66
CA LEU A 250 19.04 -15.50 8.42
C LEU A 250 19.31 -16.84 7.72
N LYS A 251 18.27 -17.49 7.20
CA LYS A 251 18.41 -18.77 6.49
C LYS A 251 19.09 -18.59 5.14
N ALA A 252 18.85 -17.49 4.42
CA ALA A 252 19.57 -17.18 3.19
C ALA A 252 21.07 -16.99 3.43
N ARG A 253 21.47 -16.31 4.53
CA ARG A 253 22.88 -16.18 4.94
C ARG A 253 23.55 -17.52 5.18
N LYS A 254 22.88 -18.44 5.89
CA LYS A 254 23.42 -19.77 6.21
C LYS A 254 23.56 -20.68 4.98
N THR A 255 22.66 -20.54 4.00
CA THR A 255 22.59 -21.44 2.84
C THR A 255 23.38 -20.94 1.63
N GLY A 256 24.04 -19.78 1.73
CA GLY A 256 24.76 -19.18 0.61
C GLY A 256 23.86 -18.74 -0.54
N LYS A 257 22.52 -18.82 -0.42
CA LYS A 257 21.60 -18.41 -1.51
C LYS A 257 21.58 -16.90 -1.77
N ILE A 258 22.28 -16.12 -0.97
CA ILE A 258 22.53 -14.70 -1.22
C ILE A 258 23.52 -14.50 -2.38
N THR A 259 24.41 -15.46 -2.65
CA THR A 259 25.40 -15.41 -3.74
C THR A 259 24.93 -16.07 -5.04
N ALA A 260 23.75 -16.71 -5.05
CA ALA A 260 23.18 -17.39 -6.22
C ALA A 260 21.97 -16.64 -6.85
N LEU A 261 21.77 -15.39 -6.45
CA LEU A 261 20.77 -14.45 -6.98
C LEU A 261 21.48 -13.35 -7.76
#